data_AF-A0A2E5B8G7-F1
#
_entry.id   AF-A0A2E5B8G7-F1
#
_cell.length_a   1.000
_cell.length_b   1.000
_cell.length_c   1.000
_cell.angle_alpha   90.00
_cell.angle_beta   90.00
_cell.angle_gamma   90.00
#
_symmetry.space_group_name_H-M   'P 1'
#
loop_
_entity.id
_entity.type
_entity.pdbx_description
1 polymer ?
#
loop_
_entity_poly.entity_id
_entity_poly.type
_entity_poly.pdbx_seq_one_letter_code
_entity_poly.pdbx_strand_id
1 'polypeptide(L)'
;MAKWALMEGNNVLNVWDSKPTDLVHPDILKLCVSVPSTVKAGDVKDPEKGTYAAPVEPASSTPPDTRLFSKQEFMVTLTAAERTKYREIIKTDDDLADFDDMFNYGPRKIVDSEVQADLDLLVTKSIISSATKTKIDNLHKVA
;
A
#
# COMPACT_ATOMS: atom_id res chain seq x y z
N MET A 1 -18.12 34.60 -15.34
CA MET A 1 -17.17 35.74 -15.32
C MET A 1 -15.79 35.18 -15.00
N ALA A 2 -14.71 35.67 -15.59
CA ALA A 2 -13.36 35.19 -15.25
C ALA A 2 -12.95 35.72 -13.87
N LYS A 3 -12.15 34.95 -13.13
CA LYS A 3 -11.52 35.35 -11.86
C LYS A 3 -10.08 35.79 -12.11
N TRP A 4 -9.45 36.36 -11.09
CA TRP A 4 -8.02 36.64 -11.06
C TRP A 4 -7.36 35.75 -10.03
N ALA A 5 -6.25 35.11 -10.38
CA ALA A 5 -5.50 34.22 -9.50
C ALA A 5 -4.08 34.73 -9.32
N LEU A 6 -3.57 34.67 -8.08
CA LEU A 6 -2.15 34.81 -7.81
C LEU A 6 -1.48 33.45 -8.00
N MET A 7 -0.49 33.40 -8.89
CA MET A 7 0.23 32.17 -9.21
C MET A 7 1.62 32.18 -8.56
N GLU A 8 2.02 31.05 -7.99
CA GLU A 8 3.40 30.76 -7.64
C GLU A 8 3.83 29.47 -8.37
N GLY A 9 4.60 29.63 -9.44
CA GLY A 9 4.82 28.56 -10.41
C GLY A 9 3.49 28.10 -11.03
N ASN A 10 3.14 26.84 -10.82
CA ASN A 10 1.86 26.27 -11.28
C ASN A 10 0.76 26.29 -10.21
N ASN A 11 1.04 26.75 -8.99
CA ASN A 11 0.07 26.70 -7.89
C ASN A 11 -0.76 27.99 -7.82
N VAL A 12 -2.06 27.85 -7.61
CA VAL A 12 -2.98 28.96 -7.34
C VAL A 12 -2.96 29.27 -5.85
N LEU A 13 -2.33 30.37 -5.46
CA LEU A 13 -2.25 30.77 -4.05
C LEU A 13 -3.53 31.44 -3.56
N ASN A 14 -4.14 32.28 -4.40
CA ASN A 14 -5.33 33.03 -4.04
C ASN A 14 -6.16 33.38 -5.28
N VAL A 15 -7.46 33.64 -5.10
CA VAL A 15 -8.40 33.99 -6.17
C VAL A 15 -9.30 35.16 -5.78
N TRP A 16 -9.58 36.04 -6.75
CA TRP A 16 -10.47 37.19 -6.62
C TRP A 16 -11.50 37.22 -7.75
N ASP A 17 -12.70 37.72 -7.48
CA ASP A 17 -13.78 37.85 -8.48
C ASP A 17 -13.54 39.00 -9.47
N SER A 18 -12.70 39.97 -9.10
CA SER A 18 -12.27 41.09 -9.93
C SER A 18 -10.75 41.27 -9.84
N LYS A 19 -10.19 42.09 -10.73
CA LYS A 19 -8.75 42.38 -10.71
C LYS A 19 -8.40 43.08 -9.39
N PRO A 20 -7.45 42.57 -8.58
CA PRO A 20 -7.21 43.08 -7.22
C PRO A 20 -6.33 44.34 -7.20
N THR A 21 -6.55 45.31 -8.09
CA THR A 21 -5.69 46.49 -8.27
C THR A 21 -5.48 47.30 -6.99
N ASP A 22 -6.53 47.39 -6.17
CA ASP A 22 -6.52 48.16 -4.92
C ASP A 22 -6.30 47.28 -3.68
N LEU A 23 -6.21 45.95 -3.88
CA LEU A 23 -6.14 44.96 -2.80
C LEU A 23 -4.74 44.38 -2.61
N VAL A 24 -3.86 44.46 -3.61
CA VAL A 24 -2.50 43.92 -3.55
C VAL A 24 -1.47 44.92 -4.06
N HIS A 25 -0.22 44.80 -3.58
CA HIS A 25 0.89 45.64 -4.05
C HIS A 25 1.10 45.49 -5.57
N PRO A 26 1.50 46.55 -6.31
CA PRO A 26 1.71 46.48 -7.76
C PRO A 26 2.66 45.38 -8.22
N ASP A 27 3.65 44.99 -7.41
CA ASP A 27 4.56 43.88 -7.74
C ASP A 27 3.87 42.51 -7.65
N ILE A 28 2.94 42.34 -6.72
CA ILE A 28 2.10 41.13 -6.63
C ILE A 28 1.06 41.14 -7.74
N LEU A 29 0.49 42.30 -8.06
CA LEU A 29 -0.49 42.43 -9.13
C LEU A 29 0.04 41.97 -10.49
N LYS A 30 1.34 42.14 -10.76
CA LYS A 30 2.02 41.64 -11.98
C LYS A 30 2.04 40.11 -12.06
N LEU A 31 1.95 39.42 -10.91
CA LEU A 31 1.91 37.95 -10.82
C LEU A 31 0.47 37.40 -10.89
N CYS A 32 -0.53 38.27 -10.84
CA CYS A 32 -1.94 37.86 -10.95
C CYS A 32 -2.33 37.66 -12.42
N VAL A 33 -2.96 36.53 -12.72
CA VAL A 33 -3.42 36.16 -14.06
C VAL A 33 -4.94 35.95 -14.08
N SER A 34 -5.57 36.18 -15.22
CA SER A 34 -6.99 35.86 -15.38
C SER A 34 -7.17 34.35 -15.56
N VAL A 35 -8.10 33.77 -14.79
CA VAL A 35 -8.40 32.33 -14.78
C VAL A 35 -9.90 32.08 -14.89
N PRO A 36 -10.33 30.86 -15.29
CA PRO A 36 -11.75 30.48 -15.29
C PRO A 36 -12.40 30.65 -13.91
N SER A 37 -13.72 30.92 -13.86
CA SER A 37 -14.46 31.07 -12.59
C SER A 37 -14.44 29.85 -11.68
N THR A 38 -14.15 28.68 -12.26
CA THR A 38 -14.14 27.40 -11.55
C THR A 38 -12.88 27.21 -10.71
N VAL A 39 -11.81 27.97 -10.97
CA VAL A 39 -10.53 27.88 -10.28
C VAL A 39 -10.66 28.37 -8.83
N LYS A 40 -10.01 27.64 -7.92
CA LYS A 40 -9.97 27.94 -6.49
C LYS A 40 -8.53 28.02 -5.99
N ALA A 41 -8.34 28.69 -4.86
CA ALA A 41 -7.08 28.62 -4.14
C ALA A 41 -6.74 27.17 -3.79
N GLY A 42 -5.49 26.79 -3.98
CA GLY A 42 -5.00 25.42 -3.84
C GLY A 42 -4.99 24.60 -5.13
N ASP A 43 -5.67 25.02 -6.21
CA ASP A 43 -5.59 24.33 -7.49
C ASP A 43 -4.18 24.44 -8.10
N VAL A 44 -3.80 23.42 -8.87
CA VAL A 44 -2.54 23.36 -9.62
C VAL A 44 -2.86 23.39 -11.11
N LYS A 45 -2.13 24.23 -11.84
CA LYS A 45 -2.17 24.32 -13.29
C LYS A 45 -1.38 23.17 -13.92
N ASP A 46 -2.07 22.38 -14.73
CA ASP A 46 -1.46 21.42 -15.65
C ASP A 46 -0.70 22.17 -16.75
N PRO A 47 0.64 22.05 -16.84
CA PRO A 47 1.44 22.78 -17.81
C PRO A 47 1.20 22.33 -19.26
N GLU A 48 0.71 21.11 -19.47
CA GLU A 48 0.46 20.55 -20.81
C GLU A 48 -0.94 20.90 -21.32
N LYS A 49 -1.94 20.91 -20.42
CA LYS A 49 -3.35 21.12 -20.77
C LYS A 49 -3.85 22.53 -20.49
N GLY A 50 -3.11 23.30 -19.69
CA GLY A 50 -3.52 24.64 -19.24
C GLY A 50 -4.75 24.63 -18.32
N THR A 51 -5.16 23.46 -17.83
CA THR A 51 -6.29 23.26 -16.93
C THR A 51 -5.87 23.36 -15.47
N TYR A 52 -6.79 23.71 -14.58
CA TYR A 52 -6.55 23.78 -13.15
C TYR A 52 -7.32 22.67 -12.46
N ALA A 53 -6.68 21.95 -11.54
CA ALA A 53 -7.30 20.90 -10.76
C ALA A 53 -6.74 20.90 -9.34
N ALA A 54 -7.52 20.37 -8.39
CA ALA A 54 -7.01 20.10 -7.05
C ALA A 54 -5.76 19.20 -7.15
N PRO A 55 -4.75 19.42 -6.29
CA PRO A 55 -3.59 18.55 -6.23
C PRO A 55 -4.06 17.13 -5.94
N VAL A 56 -3.50 16.16 -6.66
CA VAL A 56 -3.75 14.75 -6.38
C VAL A 56 -3.11 14.46 -5.04
N GLU A 57 -3.92 14.10 -4.03
CA GLU A 57 -3.38 13.59 -2.78
C GLU A 57 -2.50 12.38 -3.09
N PRO A 58 -1.29 12.28 -2.50
CA PRO A 58 -0.51 11.07 -2.63
C PRO A 58 -1.34 9.90 -2.11
N ALA A 59 -1.39 8.80 -2.87
CA ALA A 59 -2.09 7.60 -2.45
C ALA A 59 -1.60 7.21 -1.05
N SER A 60 -2.54 7.00 -0.12
CA SER A 60 -2.22 6.48 1.21
C SER A 60 -1.47 5.16 1.05
N SER A 61 -0.20 5.14 1.43
CA SER A 61 0.56 3.89 1.46
C SER A 61 -0.02 3.02 2.56
N THR A 62 -0.57 1.87 2.21
CA THR A 62 -0.91 0.86 3.21
C THR A 62 0.36 0.54 4.02
N PRO A 63 0.29 0.53 5.36
CA PRO A 63 1.42 0.14 6.17
C PRO A 63 1.96 -1.23 5.71
N PRO A 64 3.28 -1.44 5.72
CA PRO A 64 3.86 -2.73 5.35
C PRO A 64 3.27 -3.82 6.25
N ASP A 65 2.91 -4.96 5.66
CA ASP A 65 2.39 -6.09 6.42
C ASP A 65 3.50 -6.69 7.29
N THR A 66 3.38 -6.52 8.60
CA THR A 66 4.35 -7.01 9.59
C THR A 66 3.90 -8.30 10.26
N ARG A 67 2.91 -9.01 9.72
CA ARG A 67 2.38 -10.21 10.37
C ARG A 67 3.42 -11.33 10.35
N LEU A 68 3.78 -11.74 11.56
CA LEU A 68 4.68 -12.84 11.83
C LEU A 68 3.89 -14.05 12.32
N PHE A 69 4.43 -15.24 12.10
CA PHE A 69 3.97 -16.47 12.71
C PHE A 69 5.14 -17.35 13.14
N SER A 70 4.92 -18.08 14.22
CA SER A 70 5.85 -19.04 14.81
C SER A 70 5.51 -20.47 14.38
N LYS A 71 6.46 -21.39 14.60
CA LYS A 71 6.25 -22.83 14.40
C LYS A 71 5.03 -23.35 15.16
N GLN A 72 4.82 -22.86 16.38
CA GLN A 72 3.69 -23.28 17.20
C GLN A 72 2.36 -22.86 16.55
N GLU A 73 2.26 -21.62 16.09
CA GLU A 73 1.04 -21.10 15.45
C GLU A 73 0.76 -21.82 14.12
N PHE A 74 1.82 -22.07 13.33
CA PHE A 74 1.73 -22.92 12.15
C PHE A 74 1.15 -24.29 12.52
N MET A 75 1.81 -25.03 13.42
CA MET A 75 1.42 -26.39 13.78
C MET A 75 0.03 -26.48 14.41
N VAL A 76 -0.42 -25.46 15.15
CA VAL A 76 -1.78 -25.42 15.72
C VAL A 76 -2.85 -25.17 14.66
N THR A 77 -2.50 -24.49 13.57
CA THR A 77 -3.42 -24.23 12.46
C THR A 77 -3.69 -25.50 11.63
N LEU A 78 -2.74 -26.43 11.60
CA LEU A 78 -2.88 -27.72 10.93
C LEU A 78 -3.83 -28.66 11.70
N THR A 79 -4.61 -29.44 10.94
CA THR A 79 -5.38 -30.55 11.50
C THR A 79 -4.46 -31.68 12.01
N ALA A 80 -4.99 -32.60 12.80
CA ALA A 80 -4.22 -33.76 13.26
C ALA A 80 -3.61 -34.58 12.10
N ALA A 81 -4.37 -34.80 11.03
CA ALA A 81 -3.90 -35.54 9.86
C ALA A 81 -2.79 -34.78 9.09
N GLU A 82 -2.95 -33.48 8.89
CA GLU A 82 -1.94 -32.63 8.24
C GLU A 82 -0.66 -32.56 9.07
N ARG A 83 -0.76 -32.44 10.40
CA ARG A 83 0.41 -32.47 11.30
C ARG A 83 1.20 -33.77 11.18
N THR A 84 0.52 -34.91 11.09
CA THR A 84 1.18 -36.21 10.91
C THR A 84 1.89 -36.28 9.56
N LYS A 85 1.21 -35.88 8.47
CA LYS A 85 1.82 -35.84 7.13
C LYS A 85 3.04 -34.93 7.08
N TYR A 86 2.93 -33.73 7.65
CA TYR A 86 4.02 -32.76 7.72
C TYR A 86 5.22 -33.32 8.49
N ARG A 87 5.01 -33.96 9.64
CA ARG A 87 6.12 -34.56 10.41
C ARG A 87 6.83 -35.70 9.69
N GLU A 88 6.13 -36.44 8.83
CA GLU A 88 6.76 -37.49 8.04
C GLU A 88 7.48 -36.94 6.81
N ILE A 89 6.92 -35.94 6.11
CA ILE A 89 7.53 -35.43 4.89
C ILE A 89 8.86 -34.73 5.15
N ILE A 90 8.98 -33.96 6.24
CA ILE A 90 10.19 -33.19 6.56
C ILE A 90 11.40 -34.08 6.85
N LYS A 91 11.20 -35.39 7.05
CA LYS A 91 12.28 -36.36 7.22
C LYS A 91 12.85 -36.85 5.87
N THR A 92 12.13 -36.59 4.78
CA THR A 92 12.39 -37.19 3.46
C THR A 92 12.48 -36.16 2.33
N ASP A 93 12.09 -34.92 2.59
CA ASP A 93 12.00 -33.84 1.61
C ASP A 93 12.81 -32.65 2.12
N ASP A 94 13.96 -32.42 1.48
CA ASP A 94 14.95 -31.43 1.95
C ASP A 94 14.38 -30.00 1.88
N ASP A 95 13.59 -29.66 0.86
CA ASP A 95 12.99 -28.32 0.72
C ASP A 95 12.03 -28.03 1.89
N LEU A 96 11.22 -29.02 2.28
CA LEU A 96 10.30 -28.87 3.42
C LEU A 96 11.01 -29.00 4.78
N ALA A 97 12.14 -29.71 4.83
CA ALA A 97 13.00 -29.75 6.00
C ALA A 97 13.63 -28.37 6.26
N ASP A 98 14.09 -27.69 5.21
CA ASP A 98 14.59 -26.31 5.27
C ASP A 98 13.48 -25.35 5.72
N PHE A 99 12.25 -25.54 5.22
CA PHE A 99 11.10 -24.79 5.72
C PHE A 99 10.88 -25.01 7.24
N ASP A 100 11.02 -26.24 7.74
CA ASP A 100 10.89 -26.52 9.17
C ASP A 100 12.04 -25.92 9.99
N ASP A 101 13.26 -25.94 9.45
CA ASP A 101 14.46 -25.40 10.09
C ASP A 101 14.44 -23.87 10.16
N MET A 102 13.77 -23.21 9.21
CA MET A 102 13.68 -21.75 9.21
C MET A 102 13.10 -21.21 10.53
N PHE A 103 12.21 -21.97 11.20
CA PHE A 103 11.64 -21.56 12.48
C PHE A 103 12.63 -21.60 13.65
N ASN A 104 13.74 -22.32 13.52
CA ASN A 104 14.80 -22.37 14.55
C ASN A 104 15.54 -21.02 14.66
N TYR A 105 15.45 -20.16 13.64
CA TYR A 105 16.00 -18.81 13.63
C TYR A 105 14.97 -17.73 14.02
N GLY A 106 13.74 -18.12 14.36
CA GLY A 106 12.70 -17.23 14.86
C GLY A 106 11.41 -17.18 14.01
N PRO A 107 10.44 -16.33 14.40
CA PRO A 107 9.19 -16.14 13.66
C PRO A 107 9.43 -15.58 12.27
N ARG A 108 8.52 -15.93 11.35
CA ARG A 108 8.64 -15.60 9.92
C ARG A 108 7.51 -14.74 9.45
N LYS A 109 7.75 -13.87 8.47
CA LYS A 109 6.67 -13.04 7.91
C LYS A 109 5.84 -13.88 6.98
N ILE A 110 4.52 -13.82 7.18
CA ILE A 110 3.57 -14.57 6.36
C ILE A 110 3.67 -14.15 4.88
N VAL A 111 3.98 -12.88 4.64
CA VAL A 111 4.03 -12.28 3.29
C VAL A 111 5.37 -12.43 2.58
N ASP A 112 6.38 -13.03 3.21
CA ASP A 112 7.66 -13.26 2.53
C ASP A 112 7.46 -14.26 1.37
N SER A 113 8.07 -13.97 0.22
CA SER A 113 7.86 -14.75 -1.00
C SER A 113 8.31 -16.19 -0.88
N GLU A 114 9.39 -16.43 -0.14
CA GLU A 114 9.92 -17.78 0.13
C GLU A 114 8.94 -18.58 0.99
N VAL A 115 8.44 -17.96 2.08
CA VAL A 115 7.42 -18.57 2.94
C VAL A 115 6.16 -18.92 2.15
N GLN A 116 5.70 -18.02 1.27
CA GLN A 116 4.53 -18.29 0.44
C GLN A 116 4.77 -19.43 -0.55
N ALA A 117 5.95 -19.50 -1.16
CA ALA A 117 6.31 -20.60 -2.05
C ALA A 117 6.31 -21.96 -1.33
N ASP A 118 6.83 -22.02 -0.10
CA ASP A 118 6.82 -23.24 0.70
C ASP A 118 5.40 -23.65 1.12
N LEU A 119 4.55 -22.69 1.48
CA LEU A 119 3.13 -22.96 1.77
C LEU A 119 2.39 -23.47 0.53
N ASP A 120 2.68 -22.92 -0.66
CA ASP A 120 2.14 -23.41 -1.92
C ASP A 120 2.66 -24.81 -2.28
N LEU A 121 3.92 -25.11 -1.95
CA LEU A 121 4.50 -26.45 -2.12
C LEU A 121 3.81 -27.47 -1.21
N LEU A 122 3.54 -27.12 0.05
CA LEU A 122 2.79 -27.97 0.98
C LEU A 122 1.36 -28.26 0.49
N VAL A 123 0.69 -27.28 -0.13
CA VAL A 123 -0.63 -27.47 -0.76
C VAL A 123 -0.50 -28.36 -1.99
N THR A 124 0.47 -28.08 -2.87
CA THR A 124 0.70 -28.85 -4.11
C THR A 124 1.00 -30.32 -3.81
N LYS A 125 1.80 -30.59 -2.78
CA LYS A 125 2.10 -31.95 -2.29
C LYS A 125 0.97 -32.56 -1.45
N SER A 126 -0.17 -31.89 -1.31
CA SER A 126 -1.35 -32.34 -0.56
C SER A 126 -1.07 -32.68 0.92
N ILE A 127 -0.13 -31.93 1.51
CA ILE A 127 0.29 -32.05 2.90
C ILE A 127 -0.62 -31.21 3.79
N ILE A 128 -0.95 -30.01 3.31
CA ILE A 128 -2.01 -29.16 3.87
C ILE A 128 -3.08 -28.89 2.80
N SER A 129 -4.30 -28.59 3.23
CA SER A 129 -5.36 -28.14 2.33
C SER A 129 -5.22 -26.66 1.98
N SER A 130 -5.80 -26.23 0.85
CA SER A 130 -5.91 -24.81 0.51
C SER A 130 -6.66 -24.00 1.59
N ALA A 131 -7.64 -24.62 2.26
CA ALA A 131 -8.35 -24.00 3.38
C ALA A 131 -7.43 -23.76 4.58
N THR A 132 -6.51 -24.68 4.86
CA THR A 132 -5.49 -24.51 5.90
C THR A 132 -4.50 -23.41 5.53
N LYS A 133 -4.05 -23.35 4.26
CA LYS A 133 -3.23 -22.24 3.77
C LYS A 133 -3.92 -20.89 3.99
N THR A 134 -5.20 -20.76 3.62
CA THR A 134 -5.97 -19.52 3.84
C THR A 134 -6.05 -19.13 5.32
N LYS A 135 -6.10 -20.09 6.25
CA LYS A 135 -6.06 -19.78 7.69
C LYS A 135 -4.70 -19.21 8.09
N ILE A 136 -3.61 -19.81 7.61
CA ILE A 136 -2.23 -19.33 7.85
C ILE A 136 -2.05 -17.92 7.28
N ASP A 137 -2.47 -17.70 6.03
CA ASP A 137 -2.36 -16.40 5.33
C ASP A 137 -3.13 -15.27 6.04
N ASN A 138 -4.13 -15.62 6.85
CA ASN A 138 -4.95 -14.68 7.62
C ASN A 138 -4.62 -14.65 9.12
N LEU A 139 -3.59 -15.38 9.58
CA LEU A 139 -3.13 -15.26 10.97
C LEU A 139 -2.81 -13.79 11.27
N HIS A 140 -3.25 -13.33 12.44
CA HIS A 140 -3.08 -11.96 12.93
C HIS A 140 -3.63 -10.85 12.03
N LYS A 141 -4.44 -11.18 11.02
CA LYS A 141 -5.13 -10.19 10.22
C LYS A 141 -6.26 -9.60 11.07
N VAL A 142 -6.14 -8.32 11.40
CA VAL A 142 -7.24 -7.57 12.03
C VAL A 142 -8.33 -7.39 10.97
N ALA A 143 -9.57 -7.74 11.30
CA ALA A 143 -10.74 -7.61 10.44
C ALA A 143 -11.14 -6.14 10.26
#